data_AF-A0A353A105-F1
#
_entry.id   AF-A0A353A105-F1
#
_cell.length_a   1.000
_cell.length_b   1.000
_cell.length_c   1.000
_cell.angle_alpha   90.00
_cell.angle_beta   90.00
_cell.angle_gamma   90.00
#
_symmetry.space_group_name_H-M   'P 1'
#
loop_
_entity.id
_entity.type
_entity.pdbx_description
1 polymer ?
#
loop_
_entity_poly.entity_id
_entity_poly.type
_entity_poly.pdbx_seq_one_letter_code
_entity_poly.pdbx_strand_id
1 'polypeptide(L)'
;CVDGPEFDGHQVDFDEMIQRGGAFKAEEQAAMKAYLKAHEGGAPATENKVAEKRETAPVAPMVAERMDTTTPLAELTDRSAPYREQLRRSIKARERTQIGRCKMPELDPAYRATTRTEEVNRGLTVEQAMTEAKRCLDCANPTCMKGCPVSINIPSFIKNIERGEFLDAARVLKSTSALPAVCGRVCPQEKQCESQCIHLKMNEPAVAIGNLERFAADFERESGRVALPEVSARNGKKVAVIGSGPSGLSFAGDMAKAGYDVTVFEALHEIGGVLKYGIPEFRLPNKIVDVEVGNLEKMGVRFQKDCVVGKTITVEELEQQGFQGIFVGSGAGLPNFMGIPGENSNGVMSSNEYLTRVNLMDASNPDYATPIRKARNVMVVGGGNTAMDSCRTAKRLGAERVFIAYRRSEAEMPARQEEVKHAKEEGIEFLTLHNPIEYHADEKGNVTEVVLQKMELGEPDASGRRRPQPIPGATETIAIDQAIVAVGVSPNPIVPTSIHGLELGRKNTIVVNEGMQTNIPMIFAGGDIVRGGATVILAMGDGRRAAAAMNQYLSKG
;
A
#
# COMPACT_ATOMS: atom_id res chain seq x y z
N CYS A 1 -5.63 -35.76 17.59
CA CYS A 1 -7.04 -35.36 17.41
C CYS A 1 -7.18 -34.98 15.95
N VAL A 2 -7.75 -35.88 15.12
CA VAL A 2 -7.88 -35.64 13.67
C VAL A 2 -9.11 -34.78 13.37
N ASP A 3 -10.04 -34.71 14.32
CA ASP A 3 -11.28 -33.94 14.21
C ASP A 3 -11.45 -32.98 15.39
N GLY A 4 -11.79 -31.74 15.06
CA GLY A 4 -12.32 -30.73 15.97
C GLY A 4 -13.44 -29.95 15.27
N PRO A 5 -14.28 -29.18 16.00
CA PRO A 5 -15.40 -28.44 15.41
C PRO A 5 -15.00 -27.42 14.34
N GLU A 6 -13.71 -27.05 14.27
CA GLU A 6 -13.15 -26.09 13.32
C GLU A 6 -12.12 -26.70 12.34
N PHE A 7 -11.82 -28.00 12.44
CA PHE A 7 -10.75 -28.66 11.66
C PHE A 7 -11.10 -30.11 11.34
N ASP A 8 -11.16 -30.41 10.04
CA ASP A 8 -11.34 -31.75 9.49
C ASP A 8 -9.99 -32.23 8.94
N GLY A 9 -9.29 -33.06 9.72
CA GLY A 9 -7.99 -33.59 9.36
C GLY A 9 -8.03 -34.57 8.18
N HIS A 10 -9.20 -35.07 7.78
CA HIS A 10 -9.33 -35.92 6.59
C HIS A 10 -9.18 -35.14 5.28
N GLN A 11 -9.29 -33.81 5.33
CA GLN A 11 -9.04 -32.94 4.18
C GLN A 11 -7.55 -32.60 4.00
N VAL A 12 -6.69 -33.04 4.92
CA VAL A 12 -5.25 -32.75 4.90
C VAL A 12 -4.51 -33.86 4.16
N ASP A 13 -3.78 -33.47 3.12
CA ASP A 13 -2.75 -34.33 2.52
C ASP A 13 -1.51 -34.34 3.43
N PHE A 14 -1.41 -35.37 4.27
CA PHE A 14 -0.32 -35.48 5.24
C PHE A 14 1.04 -35.73 4.60
N ASP A 15 1.11 -36.41 3.46
CA ASP A 15 2.37 -36.68 2.77
C ASP A 15 2.95 -35.37 2.26
N GLU A 16 2.11 -34.55 1.62
CA GLU A 16 2.48 -33.20 1.18
C GLU A 16 2.82 -32.28 2.36
N MET A 17 2.02 -32.31 3.43
CA MET A 17 2.27 -31.51 4.63
C MET A 17 3.62 -31.84 5.28
N ILE A 18 3.96 -33.13 5.41
CA ILE A 18 5.23 -33.58 6.00
C ILE A 18 6.42 -33.16 5.14
N GLN A 19 6.32 -33.33 3.82
CA GLN A 19 7.36 -32.87 2.89
C GLN A 19 7.56 -31.35 2.98
N ARG A 20 6.47 -30.59 3.08
CA ARG A 20 6.51 -29.13 3.22
C ARG A 20 7.07 -28.69 4.57
N GLY A 21 6.77 -29.42 5.65
CA GLY A 21 7.36 -29.20 6.97
C GLY A 21 8.90 -29.31 6.98
N GLY A 22 9.49 -30.01 6.00
CA GLY A 22 10.94 -30.11 5.84
C GLY A 22 11.62 -28.87 5.23
N ALA A 23 10.86 -27.89 4.70
CA ALA A 23 11.39 -26.81 3.87
C ALA A 23 12.50 -25.97 4.52
N PHE A 24 12.40 -25.72 5.83
CA PHE A 24 13.35 -24.89 6.60
C PHE A 24 14.10 -25.68 7.68
N LYS A 25 14.10 -27.01 7.59
CA LYS A 25 14.69 -27.89 8.62
C LYS A 25 16.20 -27.66 8.79
N ALA A 26 16.89 -27.28 7.72
CA ALA A 26 18.31 -26.97 7.77
C ALA A 26 18.57 -25.67 8.56
N GLU A 27 17.74 -24.65 8.34
CA GLU A 27 17.76 -23.38 9.04
C GLU A 27 17.42 -23.56 10.52
N GLU A 28 16.40 -24.36 10.84
CA GLU A 28 16.04 -24.71 12.21
C GLU A 28 17.18 -25.41 12.96
N GLN A 29 17.83 -26.40 12.31
CA GLN A 29 18.98 -27.09 12.89
C GLN A 29 20.17 -26.15 13.10
N ALA A 30 20.43 -25.25 12.15
CA ALA A 30 21.48 -24.24 12.28
C ALA A 30 21.20 -23.27 13.44
N ALA A 31 19.96 -22.79 13.56
CA ALA A 31 19.52 -21.91 14.65
C ALA A 31 19.62 -22.60 16.01
N MET A 32 19.16 -23.86 16.11
CA MET A 32 19.28 -24.66 17.35
C MET A 32 20.74 -24.86 17.75
N LYS A 33 21.61 -25.19 16.79
CA LYS A 33 23.05 -25.33 17.05
C LYS A 33 23.69 -24.03 17.52
N ALA A 34 23.30 -22.89 16.93
CA ALA A 34 23.76 -21.58 17.35
C ALA A 34 23.27 -21.23 18.77
N TYR A 35 22.01 -21.51 19.08
CA TYR A 35 21.43 -21.34 20.42
C TYR A 35 22.17 -22.16 21.47
N LEU A 36 22.36 -23.46 21.23
CA LEU A 36 23.07 -24.35 22.16
C LEU A 36 24.50 -23.88 22.38
N LYS A 37 25.22 -23.50 21.31
CA LYS A 37 26.57 -22.94 21.43
C LYS A 37 26.62 -21.66 22.26
N ALA A 38 25.61 -20.81 22.17
CA ALA A 38 25.53 -19.57 22.95
C ALA A 38 25.18 -19.82 24.44
N HIS A 39 24.54 -20.95 24.77
CA HIS A 39 24.08 -21.27 26.13
C HIS A 39 24.96 -22.31 26.85
N GLU A 40 25.84 -23.03 26.14
CA GLU A 40 26.83 -23.95 26.74
C GLU A 40 28.12 -23.24 27.23
N GLY A 41 28.29 -21.94 26.95
CA GLY A 41 29.37 -21.11 27.51
C GLY A 41 28.80 -19.99 28.37
N GLY A 42 29.21 -19.91 29.64
CA GLY A 42 28.77 -18.87 30.59
C GLY A 42 28.86 -17.44 30.02
N ALA A 43 27.82 -16.65 30.28
CA ALA A 43 27.46 -15.35 29.69
C ALA A 43 28.55 -14.23 29.83
N PRO A 44 28.46 -13.09 29.09
CA PRO A 44 27.31 -12.18 29.13
C PRO A 44 26.69 -11.84 27.77
N ALA A 45 25.44 -11.38 27.84
CA ALA A 45 24.70 -10.77 26.75
C ALA A 45 25.50 -9.62 26.13
N THR A 46 25.81 -9.73 24.85
CA THR A 46 26.28 -8.60 24.04
C THR A 46 25.07 -7.80 23.60
N GLU A 47 24.91 -6.61 24.17
CA GLU A 47 24.06 -5.56 23.62
C GLU A 47 24.47 -5.27 22.17
N ASN A 48 23.55 -5.50 21.23
CA ASN A 48 23.70 -5.03 19.86
C ASN A 48 23.63 -3.50 19.86
N LYS A 49 24.79 -2.86 19.80
CA LYS A 49 24.91 -1.46 19.39
C LYS A 49 24.59 -1.37 17.91
N VAL A 50 23.40 -0.88 17.58
CA VAL A 50 23.09 -0.42 16.22
C VAL A 50 23.81 0.92 16.01
N ALA A 51 24.76 0.91 15.08
CA ALA A 51 25.52 2.07 14.66
C ALA A 51 24.74 2.93 13.66
N GLU A 52 24.82 4.23 13.92
CA GLU A 52 24.86 5.38 13.02
C GLU A 52 23.73 5.65 12.02
N LYS A 53 23.07 6.78 12.32
CA LYS A 53 22.29 7.61 11.40
C LYS A 53 23.04 7.83 10.09
N ARG A 54 22.48 7.34 8.98
CA ARG A 54 22.68 7.94 7.66
C ARG A 54 22.00 9.32 7.66
N GLU A 55 22.80 10.37 7.62
CA GLU A 55 22.35 11.72 7.31
C GLU A 55 21.69 11.72 5.93
N THR A 56 20.38 11.91 5.91
CA THR A 56 19.70 12.41 4.72
C THR A 56 20.13 13.85 4.50
N ALA A 57 20.56 14.17 3.28
CA ALA A 57 20.95 15.53 2.90
C ALA A 57 19.89 16.53 3.39
N PRO A 58 20.26 17.53 4.21
CA PRO A 58 19.30 18.51 4.68
C PRO A 58 18.85 19.37 3.50
N VAL A 59 17.54 19.48 3.33
CA VAL A 59 16.98 20.76 2.88
C VAL A 59 17.50 21.79 3.88
N ALA A 60 18.19 22.83 3.39
CA ALA A 60 18.82 23.81 4.27
C ALA A 60 17.79 24.36 5.29
N PRO A 61 17.93 24.08 6.61
CA PRO A 61 16.93 24.41 7.63
C PRO A 61 16.57 25.90 7.66
N MET A 62 17.48 26.75 7.19
CA MET A 62 17.29 28.20 7.07
C MET A 62 16.13 28.63 6.15
N VAL A 63 15.70 27.81 5.19
CA VAL A 63 14.58 28.17 4.29
C VAL A 63 13.24 27.94 4.97
N ALA A 64 13.09 26.85 5.73
CA ALA A 64 11.85 26.50 6.40
C ALA A 64 11.53 27.41 7.58
N GLU A 65 12.53 27.92 8.31
CA GLU A 65 12.33 28.85 9.45
C GLU A 65 11.66 30.17 9.04
N ARG A 66 11.81 30.57 7.77
CA ARG A 66 11.28 31.84 7.23
C ARG A 66 9.90 31.70 6.61
N MET A 67 9.38 30.47 6.46
CA MET A 67 8.05 30.23 5.88
C MET A 67 6.95 30.52 6.89
N ASP A 68 5.93 31.24 6.42
CA ASP A 68 4.74 31.55 7.19
C ASP A 68 3.83 30.32 7.27
N THR A 69 3.41 29.98 8.49
CA THR A 69 2.47 28.88 8.76
C THR A 69 1.23 29.38 9.51
N THR A 70 1.03 30.70 9.54
CA THR A 70 -0.06 31.36 10.26
C THR A 70 -1.26 31.67 9.37
N THR A 71 -1.08 31.62 8.04
CA THR A 71 -2.17 31.79 7.07
C THR A 71 -3.35 30.86 7.40
N PRO A 72 -4.58 31.35 7.57
CA PRO A 72 -5.74 30.51 7.84
C PRO A 72 -6.02 29.54 6.69
N LEU A 73 -6.43 28.31 7.02
CA LEU A 73 -6.72 27.29 6.01
C LEU A 73 -7.83 27.72 5.02
N ALA A 74 -8.80 28.52 5.50
CA ALA A 74 -9.86 29.09 4.67
C ALA A 74 -9.29 29.99 3.56
N GLU A 75 -8.27 30.80 3.85
CA GLU A 75 -7.57 31.63 2.86
C GLU A 75 -6.71 30.77 1.93
N LEU A 76 -5.99 29.78 2.46
CA LEU A 76 -5.15 28.87 1.66
C LEU A 76 -5.95 28.08 0.63
N THR A 77 -7.21 27.77 0.94
CA THR A 77 -8.09 26.98 0.08
C THR A 77 -8.97 27.83 -0.84
N ASP A 78 -9.13 29.13 -0.57
CA ASP A 78 -9.87 30.05 -1.41
C ASP A 78 -9.14 30.32 -2.73
N ARG A 79 -9.87 30.24 -3.84
CA ARG A 79 -9.36 30.57 -5.17
C ARG A 79 -9.19 32.08 -5.35
N SER A 80 -9.98 32.89 -4.66
CA SER A 80 -10.01 34.35 -4.78
C SER A 80 -9.01 35.04 -3.84
N ALA A 81 -8.25 34.28 -3.04
CA ALA A 81 -7.22 34.83 -2.17
C ALA A 81 -6.22 35.71 -2.95
N PRO A 82 -5.79 36.87 -2.43
CA PRO A 82 -4.97 37.84 -3.16
C PRO A 82 -3.70 37.26 -3.77
N TYR A 83 -2.99 36.40 -3.04
CA TYR A 83 -1.76 35.77 -3.53
C TYR A 83 -2.03 34.88 -4.75
N ARG A 84 -3.16 34.17 -4.77
CA ARG A 84 -3.52 33.22 -5.81
C ARG A 84 -4.04 33.94 -7.06
N GLU A 85 -4.74 35.06 -6.88
CA GLU A 85 -5.02 36.01 -7.96
C GLU A 85 -3.75 36.56 -8.61
N GLN A 86 -2.78 36.98 -7.79
CA GLN A 86 -1.51 37.50 -8.28
C GLN A 86 -0.76 36.45 -9.12
N LEU A 87 -0.70 35.19 -8.67
CA LEU A 87 -0.10 34.09 -9.43
C LEU A 87 -0.80 33.88 -10.79
N ARG A 88 -2.14 33.97 -10.85
CA ARG A 88 -2.86 33.86 -12.13
C ARG A 88 -2.58 35.03 -13.07
N ARG A 89 -2.34 36.23 -12.53
CA ARG A 89 -1.99 37.42 -13.32
C ARG A 89 -0.53 37.44 -13.77
N SER A 90 0.39 36.81 -13.03
CA SER A 90 1.83 36.86 -13.29
C SER A 90 2.28 35.99 -14.48
N ILE A 91 1.63 34.85 -14.74
CA ILE A 91 1.95 33.95 -15.86
C ILE A 91 0.65 33.60 -16.60
N LYS A 92 0.59 33.93 -17.89
CA LYS A 92 -0.59 33.66 -18.72
C LYS A 92 -0.79 32.16 -18.90
N ALA A 93 -2.04 31.71 -19.06
CA ALA A 93 -2.35 30.28 -19.25
C ALA A 93 -1.57 29.63 -20.40
N ARG A 94 -1.40 30.34 -21.52
CA ARG A 94 -0.61 29.87 -22.67
C ARG A 94 0.87 29.65 -22.35
N GLU A 95 1.45 30.50 -21.50
CA GLU A 95 2.85 30.35 -21.08
C GLU A 95 2.98 29.15 -20.13
N ARG A 96 2.00 28.93 -19.23
CA ARG A 96 1.98 27.77 -18.34
C ARG A 96 1.93 26.44 -19.10
N THR A 97 1.20 26.38 -20.22
CA THR A 97 1.12 25.17 -21.06
C THR A 97 2.42 24.87 -21.82
N GLN A 98 3.32 25.84 -21.98
CA GLN A 98 4.60 25.66 -22.67
C GLN A 98 5.72 25.14 -21.77
N ILE A 99 5.56 25.23 -20.44
CA ILE A 99 6.53 24.69 -19.48
C ILE A 99 6.49 23.17 -19.58
N GLY A 100 7.60 22.48 -19.87
CA GLY A 100 7.64 21.01 -19.95
C GLY A 100 7.44 20.31 -18.61
N ARG A 101 6.88 19.09 -18.60
CA ARG A 101 6.67 18.30 -17.38
C ARG A 101 8.02 17.89 -16.79
N CYS A 102 8.24 18.19 -15.51
CA CYS A 102 9.44 17.79 -14.80
C CYS A 102 9.50 16.27 -14.67
N LYS A 103 10.64 15.69 -15.02
CA LYS A 103 10.90 14.25 -14.84
C LYS A 103 11.31 14.00 -13.39
N MET A 104 10.74 12.95 -12.78
CA MET A 104 11.14 12.48 -11.45
C MET A 104 12.59 11.98 -11.51
N PRO A 105 13.50 12.51 -10.67
CA PRO A 105 14.82 11.92 -10.51
C PRO A 105 14.72 10.50 -9.94
N GLU A 106 15.42 9.57 -10.57
CA GLU A 106 15.43 8.14 -10.24
C GLU A 106 16.85 7.69 -9.91
N LEU A 107 16.99 6.65 -9.08
CA LEU A 107 18.25 5.92 -8.95
C LEU A 107 18.56 5.18 -10.26
N ASP A 108 19.84 4.99 -10.53
CA ASP A 108 20.33 4.20 -11.67
C ASP A 108 19.75 2.77 -11.62
N PRO A 109 19.24 2.22 -12.74
CA PRO A 109 18.62 0.89 -12.74
C PRO A 109 19.53 -0.25 -12.29
N ALA A 110 20.81 -0.24 -12.65
CA ALA A 110 21.74 -1.30 -12.28
C ALA A 110 22.08 -1.24 -10.78
N TYR A 111 22.29 -0.03 -10.25
CA TYR A 111 22.52 0.17 -8.81
C TYR A 111 21.28 -0.12 -7.97
N ARG A 112 20.12 0.45 -8.31
CA ARG A 112 18.91 0.33 -7.47
C ARG A 112 18.39 -1.10 -7.35
N ALA A 113 18.72 -1.97 -8.32
CA ALA A 113 18.42 -3.39 -8.27
C ALA A 113 19.23 -4.15 -7.21
N THR A 114 20.30 -3.57 -6.64
CA THR A 114 21.12 -4.19 -5.59
C THR A 114 20.76 -3.71 -4.18
N THR A 115 19.85 -2.75 -4.04
CA THR A 115 19.50 -2.15 -2.75
C THR A 115 18.04 -2.44 -2.38
N ARG A 116 17.79 -3.01 -1.19
CA ARG A 116 16.43 -3.31 -0.72
C ARG A 116 15.66 -2.09 -0.22
N THR A 117 16.37 -1.16 0.41
CA THR A 117 15.77 -0.09 1.24
C THR A 117 15.89 1.31 0.63
N GLU A 118 16.71 1.50 -0.40
CA GLU A 118 16.83 2.81 -1.05
C GLU A 118 15.67 3.04 -2.01
N GLU A 119 14.96 4.15 -1.79
CA GLU A 119 13.81 4.54 -2.60
C GLU A 119 14.24 4.85 -4.05
N VAL A 120 13.58 4.21 -5.02
CA VAL A 120 13.93 4.35 -6.44
C VAL A 120 13.71 5.77 -6.94
N ASN A 121 12.52 6.33 -6.67
CA ASN A 121 12.22 7.72 -6.96
C ASN A 121 12.81 8.59 -5.85
N ARG A 122 13.60 9.60 -6.22
CA ARG A 122 14.32 10.47 -5.27
C ARG A 122 13.56 11.75 -4.88
N GLY A 123 12.41 12.01 -5.50
CA GLY A 123 11.64 13.24 -5.30
C GLY A 123 12.13 14.39 -6.17
N LEU A 124 11.26 15.38 -6.39
CA LEU A 124 11.64 16.60 -7.10
C LEU A 124 12.51 17.49 -6.22
N THR A 125 13.50 18.15 -6.82
CA THR A 125 14.18 19.28 -6.18
C THR A 125 13.23 20.47 -6.02
N VAL A 126 13.58 21.45 -5.18
CA VAL A 126 12.79 22.68 -4.99
C VAL A 126 12.53 23.39 -6.32
N GLU A 127 13.57 23.58 -7.14
CA GLU A 127 13.46 24.25 -8.44
C GLU A 127 12.52 23.49 -9.40
N GLN A 128 12.65 22.15 -9.46
CA GLN A 128 11.78 21.30 -10.27
C GLN A 128 10.32 21.34 -9.77
N ALA A 129 10.10 21.26 -8.46
CA ALA A 129 8.76 21.32 -7.87
C ALA A 129 8.08 22.67 -8.15
N MET A 130 8.79 23.79 -7.98
CA MET A 130 8.28 25.11 -8.32
C MET A 130 8.01 25.26 -9.82
N THR A 131 8.88 24.71 -10.67
CA THR A 131 8.69 24.71 -12.13
C THR A 131 7.48 23.89 -12.55
N GLU A 132 7.33 22.67 -12.03
CA GLU A 132 6.17 21.82 -12.29
C GLU A 132 4.88 22.45 -11.76
N ALA A 133 4.91 23.09 -10.59
CA ALA A 133 3.74 23.78 -10.02
C ALA A 133 3.21 24.89 -10.93
N LYS A 134 4.09 25.60 -11.65
CA LYS A 134 3.70 26.65 -12.61
C LYS A 134 2.86 26.10 -13.78
N ARG A 135 2.95 24.81 -14.12
CA ARG A 135 2.11 24.18 -15.16
C ARG A 135 0.63 24.13 -14.78
N CYS A 136 0.30 24.16 -13.49
CA CYS A 136 -1.09 24.16 -13.03
C CYS A 136 -1.82 25.43 -13.50
N LEU A 137 -2.93 25.27 -14.22
CA LEU A 137 -3.71 26.39 -14.75
C LEU A 137 -4.64 27.06 -13.73
N ASP A 138 -4.70 26.54 -12.50
CA ASP A 138 -5.60 27.03 -11.46
C ASP A 138 -7.08 27.04 -11.89
N CYS A 139 -7.53 25.94 -12.47
CA CYS A 139 -8.85 25.80 -13.07
C CYS A 139 -9.95 26.22 -12.09
N ALA A 140 -10.93 27.01 -12.56
CA ALA A 140 -12.10 27.37 -11.75
C ALA A 140 -12.93 26.14 -11.36
N ASN A 141 -13.01 25.16 -12.26
CA ASN A 141 -13.64 23.86 -12.04
C ASN A 141 -12.57 22.76 -12.10
N PRO A 142 -11.87 22.46 -11.00
CA PRO A 142 -10.74 21.53 -11.00
C PRO A 142 -11.20 20.07 -11.09
N THR A 143 -11.25 19.53 -12.32
CA THR A 143 -11.60 18.12 -12.59
C THR A 143 -10.64 17.13 -11.93
N CYS A 144 -9.38 17.52 -11.72
CA CYS A 144 -8.40 16.72 -10.98
C CYS A 144 -8.86 16.38 -9.55
N MET A 145 -9.59 17.29 -8.88
CA MET A 145 -10.12 17.04 -7.53
C MET A 145 -11.21 15.98 -7.55
N LYS A 146 -12.10 16.01 -8.57
CA LYS A 146 -13.14 15.00 -8.78
C LYS A 146 -12.55 13.62 -9.09
N GLY A 147 -11.41 13.58 -9.77
CA GLY A 147 -10.66 12.35 -10.06
C GLY A 147 -9.92 11.77 -8.84
N CYS A 148 -9.81 12.49 -7.74
CA CYS A 148 -9.17 12.01 -6.53
C CYS A 148 -10.21 11.39 -5.57
N PRO A 149 -10.09 10.10 -5.19
CA PRO A 149 -11.05 9.46 -4.28
C PRO A 149 -11.17 10.07 -2.88
N VAL A 150 -10.16 10.82 -2.43
CA VAL A 150 -10.18 11.57 -1.16
C VAL A 150 -10.36 13.08 -1.37
N SER A 151 -10.62 13.53 -2.60
CA SER A 151 -10.92 14.93 -2.93
C SER A 151 -9.91 15.95 -2.39
N ILE A 152 -8.60 15.66 -2.49
CA ILE A 152 -7.56 16.62 -2.09
C ILE A 152 -7.73 17.96 -2.83
N ASN A 153 -7.41 19.08 -2.16
CA ASN A 153 -7.50 20.41 -2.77
C ASN A 153 -6.28 20.71 -3.65
N ILE A 154 -6.25 20.07 -4.84
CA ILE A 154 -5.09 20.00 -5.73
C ILE A 154 -4.56 21.38 -6.13
N PRO A 155 -5.39 22.28 -6.68
CA PRO A 155 -4.87 23.58 -7.11
C PRO A 155 -4.29 24.38 -5.94
N SER A 156 -4.92 24.33 -4.76
CA SER A 156 -4.51 25.13 -3.61
C SER A 156 -3.14 24.72 -3.09
N PHE A 157 -2.84 23.42 -2.93
CA PHE A 157 -1.51 23.01 -2.48
C PHE A 157 -0.45 23.29 -3.56
N ILE A 158 -0.78 23.07 -4.84
CA ILE A 158 0.15 23.35 -5.94
C ILE A 158 0.49 24.84 -6.02
N LYS A 159 -0.48 25.73 -5.79
CA LYS A 159 -0.22 27.18 -5.79
C LYS A 159 0.60 27.66 -4.61
N ASN A 160 0.54 26.97 -3.48
CA ASN A 160 1.46 27.19 -2.39
C ASN A 160 2.90 26.77 -2.77
N ILE A 161 3.08 25.65 -3.47
CA ILE A 161 4.39 25.28 -4.03
C ILE A 161 4.89 26.32 -5.03
N GLU A 162 4.02 26.81 -5.93
CA GLU A 162 4.41 27.80 -6.95
C GLU A 162 4.99 29.09 -6.34
N ARG A 163 4.45 29.55 -5.21
CA ARG A 163 4.93 30.74 -4.49
C ARG A 163 6.07 30.46 -3.49
N GLY A 164 6.48 29.21 -3.32
CA GLY A 164 7.54 28.83 -2.38
C GLY A 164 7.08 28.56 -0.93
N GLU A 165 5.77 28.55 -0.66
CA GLU A 165 5.22 28.31 0.69
C GLU A 165 4.92 26.81 0.87
N PHE A 166 5.97 26.00 1.01
CA PHE A 166 5.83 24.53 0.99
C PHE A 166 5.15 23.96 2.23
N LEU A 167 5.33 24.58 3.40
CA LEU A 167 4.63 24.17 4.63
C LEU A 167 3.12 24.42 4.54
N ASP A 168 2.70 25.54 3.95
CA ASP A 168 1.28 25.79 3.68
C ASP A 168 0.71 24.82 2.64
N ALA A 169 1.52 24.39 1.64
CA ALA A 169 1.11 23.32 0.73
C ALA A 169 0.84 22.00 1.49
N ALA A 170 1.70 21.63 2.43
CA ALA A 170 1.52 20.44 3.28
C ALA A 170 0.28 20.57 4.18
N ARG A 171 0.04 21.75 4.78
CA ARG A 171 -1.17 22.04 5.56
C ARG A 171 -2.45 21.85 4.74
N VAL A 172 -2.46 22.33 3.49
CA VAL A 172 -3.59 22.13 2.58
C VAL A 172 -3.81 20.64 2.29
N LEU A 173 -2.74 19.86 2.04
CA LEU A 173 -2.87 18.41 1.83
C LEU A 173 -3.48 17.71 3.06
N LYS A 174 -2.93 17.97 4.25
CA LYS A 174 -3.37 17.34 5.51
C LYS A 174 -4.78 17.70 5.96
N SER A 175 -5.34 18.80 5.45
CA SER A 175 -6.75 19.11 5.68
C SER A 175 -7.69 18.03 5.14
N THR A 176 -7.27 17.29 4.10
CA THR A 176 -8.10 16.31 3.39
C THR A 176 -7.52 14.89 3.36
N SER A 177 -6.20 14.73 3.46
CA SER A 177 -5.53 13.42 3.44
C SER A 177 -4.84 13.14 4.76
N ALA A 178 -5.03 11.93 5.30
CA ALA A 178 -4.30 11.47 6.48
C ALA A 178 -2.90 10.95 6.14
N LEU A 179 -2.62 10.62 4.87
CA LEU A 179 -1.38 9.95 4.45
C LEU A 179 -0.78 10.57 3.17
N PRO A 180 -0.59 11.91 3.09
CA PRO A 180 -0.15 12.56 1.84
C PRO A 180 1.21 12.06 1.34
N ALA A 181 2.17 11.77 2.24
CA ALA A 181 3.48 11.24 1.84
C ALA A 181 3.38 9.83 1.22
N VAL A 182 2.37 9.05 1.59
CA VAL A 182 2.08 7.73 1.02
C VAL A 182 1.40 7.87 -0.33
N CYS A 183 0.34 8.68 -0.43
CA CYS A 183 -0.44 8.87 -1.66
C CYS A 183 0.43 9.35 -2.83
N GLY A 184 1.33 10.31 -2.58
CA GLY A 184 2.25 10.80 -3.60
C GLY A 184 3.18 9.73 -4.19
N ARG A 185 3.38 8.61 -3.48
CA ARG A 185 4.27 7.50 -3.89
C ARG A 185 3.53 6.35 -4.58
N VAL A 186 2.38 5.94 -4.05
CA VAL A 186 1.76 4.65 -4.42
C VAL A 186 0.45 4.79 -5.20
N CYS A 187 -0.11 5.99 -5.29
CA CYS A 187 -1.34 6.23 -6.04
C CYS A 187 -1.08 6.03 -7.54
N PRO A 188 -1.91 5.29 -8.30
CA PRO A 188 -1.80 5.22 -9.76
C PRO A 188 -2.39 6.48 -10.42
N GLN A 189 -1.70 7.62 -10.27
CA GLN A 189 -2.20 8.95 -10.65
C GLN A 189 -2.71 9.02 -12.10
N GLU A 190 -2.09 8.25 -13.01
CA GLU A 190 -2.47 8.10 -14.42
C GLU A 190 -3.89 7.56 -14.63
N LYS A 191 -4.48 6.94 -13.60
CA LYS A 191 -5.86 6.45 -13.55
C LYS A 191 -6.76 7.26 -12.59
N GLN A 192 -6.24 8.29 -11.91
CA GLN A 192 -6.99 9.13 -10.96
C GLN A 192 -6.87 10.63 -11.30
N CYS A 193 -6.20 11.41 -10.44
CA CYS A 193 -6.19 12.86 -10.50
C CYS A 193 -5.52 13.40 -11.78
N GLU A 194 -4.43 12.77 -12.23
CA GLU A 194 -3.73 13.17 -13.46
C GLU A 194 -4.53 12.79 -14.71
N SER A 195 -5.29 11.69 -14.67
CA SER A 195 -6.20 11.28 -15.77
C SER A 195 -7.31 12.31 -16.05
N GLN A 196 -7.64 13.13 -15.06
CA GLN A 196 -8.66 14.18 -15.16
C GLN A 196 -8.05 15.57 -15.38
N CYS A 197 -6.74 15.69 -15.56
CA CYS A 197 -6.09 16.98 -15.77
C CYS A 197 -6.43 17.58 -17.14
N ILE A 198 -6.72 18.88 -17.20
CA ILE A 198 -7.07 19.57 -18.44
C ILE A 198 -5.95 19.56 -19.50
N HIS A 199 -4.69 19.38 -19.09
CA HIS A 199 -3.54 19.23 -20.00
C HIS A 199 -3.73 18.07 -20.98
N LEU A 200 -4.34 16.96 -20.55
CA LEU A 200 -4.59 15.82 -21.43
C LEU A 200 -5.56 16.16 -22.57
N LYS A 201 -6.51 17.08 -22.36
CA LYS A 201 -7.40 17.56 -23.44
C LYS A 201 -6.69 18.45 -24.46
N MET A 202 -5.50 18.94 -24.12
CA MET A 202 -4.63 19.73 -25.00
C MET A 202 -3.54 18.87 -25.65
N ASN A 203 -3.61 17.53 -25.53
CA ASN A 203 -2.57 16.59 -25.96
C ASN A 203 -1.19 16.83 -25.30
N GLU A 204 -1.18 17.40 -24.10
CA GLU A 204 0.01 17.61 -23.28
C GLU A 204 -0.01 16.69 -22.05
N PRO A 205 1.15 16.29 -21.50
CA PRO A 205 1.20 15.52 -20.27
C PRO A 205 0.46 16.22 -19.12
N ALA A 206 -0.18 15.46 -18.24
CA ALA A 206 -0.78 16.03 -17.03
C ALA A 206 0.26 16.77 -16.16
N VAL A 207 -0.21 17.70 -15.32
CA VAL A 207 0.61 18.20 -14.20
C VAL A 207 0.97 17.00 -13.33
N ALA A 208 2.23 16.86 -12.91
CA ALA A 208 2.71 15.78 -12.06
C ALA A 208 2.24 15.96 -10.61
N ILE A 209 0.93 15.83 -10.39
CA ILE A 209 0.25 16.06 -9.11
C ILE A 209 0.81 15.15 -8.03
N GLY A 210 1.03 13.86 -8.32
CA GLY A 210 1.60 12.92 -7.35
C GLY A 210 3.01 13.31 -6.89
N ASN A 211 3.83 13.79 -7.83
CA ASN A 211 5.19 14.23 -7.54
C ASN A 211 5.21 15.49 -6.66
N LEU A 212 4.28 16.42 -6.91
CA LEU A 212 4.12 17.65 -6.12
C LEU A 212 3.55 17.35 -4.73
N GLU A 213 2.59 16.42 -4.62
CA GLU A 213 2.05 15.94 -3.35
C GLU A 213 3.16 15.31 -2.50
N ARG A 214 3.96 14.42 -3.09
CA ARG A 214 5.14 13.84 -2.45
C ARG A 214 6.11 14.92 -1.99
N PHE A 215 6.46 15.87 -2.87
CA PHE A 215 7.41 16.94 -2.54
C PHE A 215 6.97 17.75 -1.32
N ALA A 216 5.71 18.19 -1.28
CA ALA A 216 5.20 18.98 -0.16
C ALA A 216 5.23 18.19 1.16
N ALA A 217 4.83 16.92 1.13
CA ALA A 217 4.83 16.06 2.31
C ALA A 217 6.26 15.72 2.79
N ASP A 218 7.17 15.43 1.87
CA ASP A 218 8.57 15.15 2.19
C ASP A 218 9.27 16.39 2.76
N PHE A 219 9.04 17.58 2.17
CA PHE A 219 9.61 18.85 2.64
C PHE A 219 9.18 19.16 4.08
N GLU A 220 7.89 19.04 4.39
CA GLU A 220 7.38 19.29 5.73
C GLU A 220 7.99 18.31 6.75
N ARG A 221 8.01 17.01 6.45
CA ARG A 221 8.66 16.00 7.30
C ARG A 221 10.11 16.34 7.58
N GLU A 222 10.88 16.68 6.55
CA GLU A 222 12.33 16.92 6.64
C GLU A 222 12.66 18.26 7.31
N SER A 223 11.77 19.25 7.24
CA SER A 223 11.91 20.53 7.94
C SER A 223 11.78 20.44 9.46
N GLY A 224 11.21 19.35 9.98
CA GLY A 224 10.84 19.21 11.39
C GLY A 224 9.66 20.09 11.84
N ARG A 225 9.07 20.90 10.95
CA ARG A 225 7.93 21.80 11.23
C ARG A 225 6.59 21.16 10.82
N VAL A 226 6.33 19.96 11.32
CA VAL A 226 5.10 19.22 11.05
C VAL A 226 3.89 19.96 11.62
N ALA A 227 2.96 20.34 10.76
CA ALA A 227 1.68 20.93 11.18
C ALA A 227 0.64 19.82 11.33
N LEU A 228 0.06 19.71 12.53
CA LEU A 228 -1.08 18.85 12.75
C LEU A 228 -2.37 19.56 12.30
N PRO A 229 -3.33 18.84 11.71
CA PRO A 229 -4.66 19.38 11.45
C PRO A 229 -5.32 19.92 12.73
N GLU A 230 -6.21 20.90 12.57
CA GLU A 230 -7.07 21.34 13.67
C GLU A 230 -7.99 20.20 14.13
N VAL A 231 -8.03 19.99 15.45
CA VAL A 231 -8.87 18.97 16.09
C VAL A 231 -9.97 19.69 16.87
N SER A 232 -11.22 19.27 16.63
CA SER A 232 -12.40 19.80 17.33
C SER A 232 -12.36 19.45 18.82
N ALA A 233 -13.11 20.20 19.64
CA ALA A 233 -13.28 19.87 21.04
C ALA A 233 -13.79 18.44 21.23
N ARG A 234 -13.30 17.76 22.27
CA ARG A 234 -13.71 16.38 22.58
C ARG A 234 -15.22 16.30 22.76
N ASN A 235 -15.86 15.38 22.05
CA ASN A 235 -17.32 15.19 22.09
C ASN A 235 -17.77 14.10 23.09
N GLY A 236 -16.82 13.42 23.74
CA GLY A 236 -17.08 12.38 24.74
C GLY A 236 -17.51 11.02 24.18
N LYS A 237 -17.52 10.85 22.85
CA LYS A 237 -17.95 9.61 22.17
C LYS A 237 -16.73 8.80 21.72
N LYS A 238 -16.80 7.48 21.92
CA LYS A 238 -15.73 6.54 21.54
C LYS A 238 -16.07 5.81 20.25
N VAL A 239 -15.07 5.63 19.38
CA VAL A 239 -15.20 4.82 18.15
C VAL A 239 -14.04 3.84 18.00
N ALA A 240 -14.36 2.62 17.60
CA ALA A 240 -13.39 1.55 17.36
C ALA A 240 -13.12 1.42 15.86
N VAL A 241 -11.86 1.18 15.51
CA VAL A 241 -11.42 0.94 14.13
C VAL A 241 -10.73 -0.41 14.09
N ILE A 242 -11.22 -1.33 13.27
CA ILE A 242 -10.68 -2.68 13.13
C ILE A 242 -9.80 -2.70 11.87
N GLY A 243 -8.48 -2.79 12.07
CA GLY A 243 -7.46 -2.77 11.03
C GLY A 243 -6.80 -1.41 10.84
N SER A 244 -5.46 -1.39 10.79
CA SER A 244 -4.65 -0.18 10.64
C SER A 244 -4.15 0.07 9.21
N GLY A 245 -4.83 -0.51 8.21
CA GLY A 245 -4.55 -0.21 6.81
C GLY A 245 -4.97 1.22 6.41
N PRO A 246 -4.75 1.61 5.14
CA PRO A 246 -5.05 2.96 4.65
C PRO A 246 -6.48 3.43 4.92
N SER A 247 -7.45 2.53 4.80
CA SER A 247 -8.87 2.80 5.09
C SER A 247 -9.08 3.17 6.57
N GLY A 248 -8.58 2.34 7.48
CA GLY A 248 -8.68 2.53 8.93
C GLY A 248 -7.95 3.78 9.41
N LEU A 249 -6.74 4.03 8.93
CA LEU A 249 -5.97 5.24 9.28
C LEU A 249 -6.65 6.52 8.77
N SER A 250 -7.22 6.49 7.57
CA SER A 250 -7.96 7.64 7.04
C SER A 250 -9.26 7.89 7.80
N PHE A 251 -9.99 6.84 8.16
CA PHE A 251 -11.19 6.94 9.01
C PHE A 251 -10.83 7.51 10.38
N ALA A 252 -9.79 6.95 11.02
CA ALA A 252 -9.34 7.34 12.35
C ALA A 252 -8.92 8.81 12.40
N GLY A 253 -8.16 9.28 11.39
CA GLY A 253 -7.75 10.68 11.29
C GLY A 253 -8.92 11.64 11.17
N ASP A 254 -9.92 11.33 10.34
CA ASP A 254 -11.09 12.21 10.17
C ASP A 254 -12.02 12.20 11.39
N MET A 255 -12.19 11.05 12.06
CA MET A 255 -12.94 10.98 13.33
C MET A 255 -12.21 11.70 14.48
N ALA A 256 -10.88 11.58 14.56
CA ALA A 256 -10.09 12.31 15.54
C ALA A 256 -10.23 13.83 15.35
N LYS A 257 -10.18 14.35 14.11
CA LYS A 257 -10.44 15.78 13.80
C LYS A 257 -11.83 16.23 14.26
N ALA A 258 -12.81 15.34 14.24
CA ALA A 258 -14.17 15.61 14.70
C ALA A 258 -14.35 15.49 16.24
N GLY A 259 -13.28 15.25 17.00
CA GLY A 259 -13.29 15.27 18.46
C GLY A 259 -13.68 13.94 19.12
N TYR A 260 -13.72 12.84 18.36
CA TYR A 260 -13.99 11.50 18.91
C TYR A 260 -12.76 10.91 19.60
N ASP A 261 -13.01 10.05 20.58
CA ASP A 261 -11.99 9.18 21.16
C ASP A 261 -11.84 7.91 20.31
N VAL A 262 -10.75 7.84 19.53
CA VAL A 262 -10.55 6.80 18.51
C VAL A 262 -9.54 5.77 18.99
N THR A 263 -9.90 4.49 18.93
CA THR A 263 -8.96 3.37 19.13
C THR A 263 -8.92 2.47 17.91
N VAL A 264 -7.73 2.25 17.35
CA VAL A 264 -7.46 1.37 16.23
C VAL A 264 -6.88 0.06 16.74
N PHE A 265 -7.55 -1.05 16.43
CA PHE A 265 -7.15 -2.42 16.76
C PHE A 265 -6.47 -3.04 15.53
N GLU A 266 -5.24 -3.49 15.68
CA GLU A 266 -4.43 -4.09 14.63
C GLU A 266 -4.05 -5.52 15.02
N ALA A 267 -4.21 -6.46 14.07
CA ALA A 267 -3.91 -7.86 14.28
C ALA A 267 -2.40 -8.14 14.36
N LEU A 268 -1.60 -7.37 13.63
CA LEU A 268 -0.14 -7.50 13.59
C LEU A 268 0.55 -6.66 14.68
N HIS A 269 1.85 -6.93 14.87
CA HIS A 269 2.73 -6.19 15.77
C HIS A 269 3.17 -4.83 15.19
N GLU A 270 2.73 -4.47 13.97
CA GLU A 270 3.00 -3.18 13.33
C GLU A 270 1.77 -2.53 12.69
N ILE A 271 1.76 -1.20 12.72
CA ILE A 271 0.67 -0.36 12.21
C ILE A 271 0.92 0.04 10.75
N GLY A 272 -0.10 -0.07 9.91
CA GLY A 272 -0.08 0.41 8.51
C GLY A 272 -0.61 -0.58 7.49
N GLY A 273 -0.88 -1.83 7.89
CA GLY A 273 -1.35 -2.89 7.00
C GLY A 273 -0.45 -3.06 5.77
N VAL A 274 -1.05 -3.08 4.58
CA VAL A 274 -0.32 -3.30 3.31
C VAL A 274 0.80 -2.29 3.08
N LEU A 275 0.74 -1.10 3.70
CA LEU A 275 1.80 -0.09 3.62
C LEU A 275 3.12 -0.55 4.24
N LYS A 276 3.07 -1.49 5.20
CA LYS A 276 4.22 -2.06 5.90
C LYS A 276 4.57 -3.47 5.40
N TYR A 277 3.58 -4.38 5.39
CA TYR A 277 3.86 -5.78 5.05
C TYR A 277 3.90 -6.04 3.54
N GLY A 278 3.21 -5.22 2.74
CA GLY A 278 3.00 -5.47 1.31
C GLY A 278 3.93 -4.65 0.42
N ILE A 279 3.94 -3.33 0.60
CA ILE A 279 4.70 -2.41 -0.26
C ILE A 279 6.18 -2.39 0.17
N PRO A 280 7.13 -2.71 -0.71
CA PRO A 280 8.55 -2.70 -0.35
C PRO A 280 9.12 -1.31 -0.10
N GLU A 281 10.20 -1.24 0.68
CA GLU A 281 10.84 0.02 1.07
C GLU A 281 11.39 0.84 -0.09
N PHE A 282 11.85 0.19 -1.17
CA PHE A 282 12.32 0.89 -2.37
C PHE A 282 11.20 1.67 -3.11
N ARG A 283 9.92 1.43 -2.76
CA ARG A 283 8.76 2.18 -3.26
C ARG A 283 8.11 3.04 -2.18
N LEU A 284 7.93 2.49 -0.97
CA LEU A 284 7.38 3.20 0.17
C LEU A 284 8.22 2.92 1.42
N PRO A 285 9.16 3.82 1.77
CA PRO A 285 9.97 3.66 2.97
C PRO A 285 9.12 3.55 4.24
N ASN A 286 9.39 2.54 5.07
CA ASN A 286 8.65 2.28 6.31
C ASN A 286 8.61 3.48 7.26
N LYS A 287 9.72 4.24 7.33
CA LYS A 287 9.84 5.47 8.13
C LYS A 287 8.81 6.55 7.77
N ILE A 288 8.29 6.53 6.55
CA ILE A 288 7.25 7.47 6.10
C ILE A 288 5.92 7.12 6.74
N VAL A 289 5.58 5.84 6.71
CA VAL A 289 4.38 5.32 7.34
C VAL A 289 4.42 5.62 8.84
N ASP A 290 5.56 5.43 9.50
CA ASP A 290 5.74 5.72 10.94
C ASP A 290 5.49 7.19 11.28
N VAL A 291 5.98 8.12 10.44
CA VAL A 291 5.72 9.55 10.65
C VAL A 291 4.23 9.86 10.55
N GLU A 292 3.54 9.31 9.56
CA GLU A 292 2.10 9.58 9.40
C GLU A 292 1.26 8.93 10.51
N VAL A 293 1.62 7.72 10.96
CA VAL A 293 1.02 7.09 12.13
C VAL A 293 1.27 7.93 13.39
N GLY A 294 2.50 8.39 13.60
CA GLY A 294 2.85 9.25 14.73
C GLY A 294 2.11 10.60 14.71
N ASN A 295 1.75 11.11 13.53
CA ASN A 295 0.90 12.30 13.43
C ASN A 295 -0.53 12.01 13.92
N LEU A 296 -1.08 10.83 13.62
CA LEU A 296 -2.38 10.39 14.14
C LEU A 296 -2.34 10.20 15.65
N GLU A 297 -1.26 9.64 16.21
CA GLU A 297 -1.06 9.52 17.66
C GLU A 297 -1.05 10.89 18.34
N LYS A 298 -0.33 11.87 17.77
CA LYS A 298 -0.31 13.25 18.26
C LYS A 298 -1.68 13.93 18.18
N MET A 299 -2.54 13.51 17.25
CA MET A 299 -3.94 13.94 17.17
C MET A 299 -4.84 13.24 18.20
N GLY A 300 -4.32 12.26 18.94
CA GLY A 300 -5.04 11.54 19.99
C GLY A 300 -5.59 10.17 19.59
N VAL A 301 -5.26 9.66 18.40
CA VAL A 301 -5.62 8.28 18.00
C VAL A 301 -4.80 7.29 18.83
N ARG A 302 -5.47 6.29 19.40
CA ARG A 302 -4.81 5.20 20.14
C ARG A 302 -4.69 3.96 19.26
N PHE A 303 -3.57 3.27 19.35
CA PHE A 303 -3.33 2.02 18.63
C PHE A 303 -3.15 0.86 19.61
N GLN A 304 -3.85 -0.24 19.34
CA GLN A 304 -3.71 -1.50 20.05
C GLN A 304 -3.28 -2.56 19.05
N LYS A 305 -1.99 -2.93 19.10
CA LYS A 305 -1.39 -3.98 18.27
C LYS A 305 -1.73 -5.37 18.81
N ASP A 306 -1.36 -6.40 18.05
CA ASP A 306 -1.49 -7.81 18.43
C ASP A 306 -2.92 -8.22 18.88
N CYS A 307 -3.92 -7.58 18.29
CA CYS A 307 -5.32 -7.72 18.65
C CYS A 307 -6.14 -8.18 17.44
N VAL A 308 -6.45 -9.47 17.40
CA VAL A 308 -7.28 -10.06 16.34
C VAL A 308 -8.75 -9.95 16.75
N VAL A 309 -9.43 -8.89 16.31
CA VAL A 309 -10.87 -8.75 16.56
C VAL A 309 -11.63 -9.92 15.94
N GLY A 310 -12.56 -10.51 16.71
CA GLY A 310 -13.24 -11.77 16.41
C GLY A 310 -12.56 -13.02 17.02
N LYS A 311 -11.37 -12.87 17.60
CA LYS A 311 -10.66 -13.94 18.34
C LYS A 311 -10.16 -13.46 19.70
N THR A 312 -9.35 -12.39 19.74
CA THR A 312 -8.81 -11.79 20.98
C THR A 312 -9.84 -10.95 21.72
N ILE A 313 -10.72 -10.27 20.99
CA ILE A 313 -11.82 -9.44 21.51
C ILE A 313 -12.98 -9.51 20.51
N THR A 314 -14.22 -9.57 20.98
CA THR A 314 -15.41 -9.56 20.10
C THR A 314 -15.97 -8.15 19.89
N VAL A 315 -16.85 -8.00 18.90
CA VAL A 315 -17.54 -6.72 18.66
C VAL A 315 -18.46 -6.36 19.83
N GLU A 316 -19.14 -7.35 20.42
CA GLU A 316 -20.00 -7.19 21.58
C GLU A 316 -19.21 -6.70 22.81
N GLU A 317 -17.98 -7.18 23.00
CA GLU A 317 -17.09 -6.71 24.07
C GLU A 317 -16.65 -5.25 23.84
N LEU A 318 -16.42 -4.84 22.58
CA LEU A 318 -16.16 -3.43 22.26
C LEU A 318 -17.39 -2.56 22.60
N GLU A 319 -18.59 -3.01 22.27
CA GLU A 319 -19.82 -2.30 22.63
C GLU A 319 -19.95 -2.13 24.16
N GLN A 320 -19.68 -3.19 24.93
CA GLN A 320 -19.67 -3.16 26.40
C GLN A 320 -18.62 -2.20 26.98
N GLN A 321 -17.51 -1.95 26.27
CA GLN A 321 -16.50 -0.96 26.64
C GLN A 321 -16.90 0.50 26.31
N GLY A 322 -18.10 0.69 25.75
CA GLY A 322 -18.69 1.99 25.47
C GLY A 322 -18.32 2.56 24.11
N PHE A 323 -17.84 1.74 23.17
CA PHE A 323 -17.68 2.15 21.78
C PHE A 323 -19.06 2.32 21.13
N GLN A 324 -19.36 3.52 20.61
CA GLN A 324 -20.66 3.88 20.04
C GLN A 324 -20.72 3.69 18.52
N GLY A 325 -19.56 3.51 17.88
CA GLY A 325 -19.45 3.23 16.46
C GLY A 325 -18.21 2.39 16.16
N ILE A 326 -18.33 1.49 15.19
CA ILE A 326 -17.27 0.55 14.80
C ILE A 326 -17.04 0.68 13.30
N PHE A 327 -15.77 0.83 12.91
CA PHE A 327 -15.36 0.82 11.50
C PHE A 327 -14.52 -0.41 11.19
N VAL A 328 -14.94 -1.21 10.20
CA VAL A 328 -14.22 -2.39 9.73
C VAL A 328 -13.38 -2.05 8.49
N GLY A 329 -12.07 -2.01 8.68
CA GLY A 329 -11.06 -1.73 7.65
C GLY A 329 -9.98 -2.81 7.56
N SER A 330 -10.32 -4.07 7.88
CA SER A 330 -9.37 -5.20 7.95
C SER A 330 -8.82 -5.66 6.59
N GLY A 331 -9.36 -5.13 5.48
CA GLY A 331 -8.86 -5.35 4.13
C GLY A 331 -9.13 -6.75 3.57
N ALA A 332 -8.39 -7.11 2.51
CA ALA A 332 -8.43 -8.42 1.87
C ALA A 332 -7.04 -9.06 1.94
N GLY A 333 -6.76 -9.74 3.05
CA GLY A 333 -5.45 -10.35 3.32
C GLY A 333 -5.33 -11.81 2.88
N LEU A 334 -6.42 -12.51 2.56
CA LEU A 334 -6.38 -13.94 2.26
C LEU A 334 -5.91 -14.14 0.80
N PRO A 335 -4.78 -14.81 0.53
CA PRO A 335 -4.33 -15.05 -0.84
C PRO A 335 -5.29 -15.97 -1.59
N ASN A 336 -5.44 -15.72 -2.90
CA ASN A 336 -6.11 -16.66 -3.79
C ASN A 336 -5.08 -17.68 -4.31
N PHE A 337 -5.48 -18.94 -4.29
CA PHE A 337 -4.72 -20.05 -4.86
C PHE A 337 -5.26 -20.40 -6.25
N MET A 338 -4.39 -20.92 -7.12
CA MET A 338 -4.70 -21.29 -8.50
C MET A 338 -5.43 -22.62 -8.60
N GLY A 339 -5.25 -23.51 -7.62
CA GLY A 339 -5.83 -24.86 -7.61
C GLY A 339 -5.24 -25.76 -8.69
N ILE A 340 -3.93 -25.65 -8.94
CA ILE A 340 -3.22 -26.44 -9.96
C ILE A 340 -2.30 -27.48 -9.31
N PRO A 341 -2.00 -28.60 -9.99
CA PRO A 341 -1.08 -29.61 -9.46
C PRO A 341 0.29 -29.01 -9.11
N GLY A 342 0.85 -29.44 -7.97
CA GLY A 342 2.14 -28.98 -7.45
C GLY A 342 2.14 -27.58 -6.81
N GLU A 343 0.99 -26.89 -6.68
CA GLU A 343 0.93 -25.54 -6.06
C GLU A 343 1.43 -25.49 -4.61
N ASN A 344 1.48 -26.64 -3.94
CA ASN A 344 1.93 -26.78 -2.56
C ASN A 344 3.40 -27.22 -2.42
N SER A 345 4.12 -27.41 -3.53
CA SER A 345 5.54 -27.79 -3.52
C SER A 345 6.44 -26.76 -2.83
N ASN A 346 7.54 -27.21 -2.23
CA ASN A 346 8.55 -26.36 -1.62
C ASN A 346 9.12 -25.38 -2.64
N GLY A 347 9.02 -24.08 -2.35
CA GLY A 347 9.40 -23.01 -3.26
C GLY A 347 8.22 -22.39 -4.02
N VAL A 348 7.00 -22.90 -3.89
CA VAL A 348 5.78 -22.20 -4.33
C VAL A 348 5.19 -21.44 -3.14
N MET A 349 5.09 -20.12 -3.25
CA MET A 349 4.63 -19.24 -2.17
C MET A 349 3.59 -18.26 -2.66
N SER A 350 2.66 -17.88 -1.78
CA SER A 350 1.82 -16.71 -2.06
C SER A 350 2.67 -15.43 -1.96
N SER A 351 2.35 -14.44 -2.77
CA SER A 351 3.03 -13.14 -2.70
C SER A 351 2.82 -12.44 -1.36
N ASN A 352 1.68 -12.66 -0.69
CA ASN A 352 1.47 -12.14 0.66
C ASN A 352 2.49 -12.72 1.64
N GLU A 353 2.67 -14.04 1.65
CA GLU A 353 3.68 -14.69 2.50
C GLU A 353 5.09 -14.17 2.18
N TYR A 354 5.44 -14.14 0.89
CA TYR A 354 6.77 -13.73 0.44
C TYR A 354 7.09 -12.28 0.85
N LEU A 355 6.20 -11.33 0.54
CA LEU A 355 6.40 -9.92 0.86
C LEU A 355 6.32 -9.66 2.36
N THR A 356 5.46 -10.35 3.11
CA THR A 356 5.40 -10.22 4.57
C THR A 356 6.71 -10.66 5.22
N ARG A 357 7.28 -11.80 4.80
CA ARG A 357 8.59 -12.26 5.28
C ARG A 357 9.68 -11.20 5.01
N VAL A 358 9.71 -10.61 3.82
CA VAL A 358 10.75 -9.63 3.46
C VAL A 358 10.54 -8.27 4.11
N ASN A 359 9.33 -7.73 4.07
CA ASN A 359 9.06 -6.34 4.43
C ASN A 359 8.75 -6.17 5.91
N LEU A 360 7.97 -7.08 6.51
CA LEU A 360 7.58 -6.99 7.91
C LEU A 360 8.59 -7.71 8.81
N MET A 361 9.06 -8.88 8.39
CA MET A 361 9.90 -9.75 9.22
C MET A 361 11.40 -9.65 8.91
N ASP A 362 11.77 -8.80 7.94
CA ASP A 362 13.14 -8.60 7.42
C ASP A 362 13.92 -9.90 7.16
N ALA A 363 13.26 -10.92 6.59
CA ALA A 363 13.82 -12.26 6.41
C ALA A 363 15.08 -12.33 5.53
N SER A 364 15.40 -11.26 4.81
CA SER A 364 16.64 -11.14 4.04
C SER A 364 17.85 -10.76 4.88
N ASN A 365 17.62 -10.22 6.08
CA ASN A 365 18.64 -9.77 7.01
C ASN A 365 19.06 -10.94 7.92
N PRO A 366 20.35 -11.31 7.96
CA PRO A 366 20.82 -12.43 8.78
C PRO A 366 20.63 -12.23 10.29
N ASP A 367 20.38 -11.00 10.74
CA ASP A 367 20.12 -10.69 12.16
C ASP A 367 18.69 -11.04 12.59
N TYR A 368 17.81 -11.39 11.64
CA TYR A 368 16.41 -11.74 11.89
C TYR A 368 16.21 -13.25 11.79
N ALA A 369 15.37 -13.80 12.68
CA ALA A 369 15.15 -15.24 12.77
C ALA A 369 14.29 -15.81 11.62
N THR A 370 13.56 -14.97 10.89
CA THR A 370 12.65 -15.43 9.85
C THR A 370 13.43 -15.86 8.61
N PRO A 371 13.31 -17.12 8.15
CA PRO A 371 14.01 -17.56 6.96
C PRO A 371 13.28 -17.15 5.68
N ILE A 372 14.04 -17.04 4.60
CA ILE A 372 13.54 -16.92 3.23
C ILE A 372 14.40 -17.75 2.27
N ARG A 373 13.73 -18.45 1.34
CA ARG A 373 14.39 -19.25 0.32
C ARG A 373 15.16 -18.33 -0.64
N LYS A 374 16.45 -18.59 -0.82
CA LYS A 374 17.26 -17.97 -1.88
C LYS A 374 17.10 -18.79 -3.15
N ALA A 375 16.72 -18.13 -4.24
CA ALA A 375 16.41 -18.76 -5.52
C ALA A 375 17.15 -18.03 -6.66
N ARG A 376 17.59 -18.77 -7.69
CA ARG A 376 18.28 -18.17 -8.84
C ARG A 376 17.30 -17.84 -9.96
N ASN A 377 16.35 -18.75 -10.22
CA ASN A 377 15.31 -18.61 -11.23
C ASN A 377 13.95 -18.46 -10.54
N VAL A 378 13.40 -17.24 -10.56
CA VAL A 378 12.14 -16.91 -9.90
C VAL A 378 11.08 -16.57 -10.94
N MET A 379 9.98 -17.31 -10.93
CA MET A 379 8.75 -16.92 -11.63
C MET A 379 7.82 -16.18 -10.68
N VAL A 380 7.22 -15.09 -11.14
CA VAL A 380 6.11 -14.44 -10.44
C VAL A 380 4.86 -14.52 -11.30
N VAL A 381 3.77 -15.03 -10.73
CA VAL A 381 2.49 -15.19 -11.43
C VAL A 381 1.59 -14.00 -11.17
N GLY A 382 1.25 -13.21 -12.19
CA GLY A 382 0.34 -12.07 -12.04
C GLY A 382 0.70 -10.90 -12.94
N GLY A 383 0.07 -9.75 -12.69
CA GLY A 383 0.34 -8.51 -13.43
C GLY A 383 -0.04 -7.24 -12.67
N GLY A 384 -0.35 -7.36 -11.37
CA GLY A 384 -0.65 -6.20 -10.52
C GLY A 384 0.60 -5.64 -9.85
N ASN A 385 0.44 -4.59 -9.05
CA ASN A 385 1.54 -4.01 -8.26
C ASN A 385 2.18 -5.06 -7.35
N THR A 386 1.39 -5.94 -6.73
CA THR A 386 1.90 -7.07 -5.92
C THR A 386 2.85 -7.98 -6.70
N ALA A 387 2.59 -8.21 -8.00
CA ALA A 387 3.50 -8.98 -8.84
C ALA A 387 4.78 -8.21 -9.15
N MET A 388 4.67 -6.91 -9.48
CA MET A 388 5.85 -6.04 -9.68
C MET A 388 6.72 -5.98 -8.43
N ASP A 389 6.11 -5.80 -7.27
CA ASP A 389 6.79 -5.76 -5.96
C ASP A 389 7.53 -7.06 -5.69
N SER A 390 6.89 -8.20 -5.97
CA SER A 390 7.51 -9.52 -5.82
C SER A 390 8.70 -9.71 -6.76
N CYS A 391 8.56 -9.37 -8.05
CA CYS A 391 9.65 -9.50 -9.01
C CYS A 391 10.86 -8.65 -8.61
N ARG A 392 10.60 -7.38 -8.30
CA ARG A 392 11.64 -6.39 -7.96
C ARG A 392 12.31 -6.72 -6.62
N THR A 393 11.57 -7.31 -5.70
CA THR A 393 12.11 -7.85 -4.44
C THR A 393 12.99 -9.08 -4.70
N ALA A 394 12.51 -10.05 -5.48
CA ALA A 394 13.29 -11.24 -5.83
C ALA A 394 14.63 -10.89 -6.50
N LYS A 395 14.63 -9.89 -7.40
CA LYS A 395 15.86 -9.39 -8.03
C LYS A 395 16.85 -8.85 -6.99
N ARG A 396 16.37 -8.07 -6.03
CA ARG A 396 17.17 -7.50 -4.92
C ARG A 396 17.68 -8.54 -3.92
N LEU A 397 17.01 -9.68 -3.81
CA LEU A 397 17.47 -10.82 -3.00
C LEU A 397 18.51 -11.70 -3.73
N GLY A 398 18.94 -11.30 -4.93
CA GLY A 398 20.03 -11.94 -5.66
C GLY A 398 19.58 -12.99 -6.68
N ALA A 399 18.31 -13.00 -7.08
CA ALA A 399 17.87 -13.85 -8.18
C ALA A 399 18.55 -13.46 -9.50
N GLU A 400 19.15 -14.44 -10.17
CA GLU A 400 19.85 -14.27 -11.44
C GLU A 400 18.85 -13.95 -12.55
N ARG A 401 17.79 -14.76 -12.63
CA ARG A 401 16.68 -14.63 -13.57
C ARG A 401 15.37 -14.46 -12.83
N VAL A 402 14.65 -13.38 -13.16
CA VAL A 402 13.31 -13.10 -12.64
C VAL A 402 12.40 -12.80 -13.82
N PHE A 403 11.29 -13.52 -13.91
CA PHE A 403 10.31 -13.30 -14.97
C PHE A 403 8.89 -13.32 -14.43
N ILE A 404 8.04 -12.49 -15.03
CA ILE A 404 6.61 -12.47 -14.74
C ILE A 404 5.86 -13.35 -15.75
N ALA A 405 5.05 -14.28 -15.27
CA ALA A 405 4.08 -15.02 -16.06
C ALA A 405 2.71 -14.33 -15.94
N TYR A 406 2.27 -13.69 -17.03
CA TYR A 406 1.00 -12.98 -17.06
C TYR A 406 0.09 -13.50 -18.18
N ARG A 407 -1.11 -13.93 -17.83
CA ARG A 407 -2.05 -14.55 -18.79
C ARG A 407 -2.60 -13.61 -19.87
N ARG A 408 -2.40 -12.29 -19.78
CA ARG A 408 -2.83 -11.31 -20.81
C ARG A 408 -1.62 -10.56 -21.37
N SER A 409 -1.85 -9.59 -22.26
CA SER A 409 -0.79 -8.72 -22.77
C SER A 409 -0.45 -7.60 -21.78
N GLU A 410 0.65 -6.90 -22.03
CA GLU A 410 1.06 -5.75 -21.23
C GLU A 410 -0.01 -4.64 -21.19
N ALA A 411 -0.79 -4.46 -22.26
CA ALA A 411 -1.83 -3.43 -22.31
C ALA A 411 -2.95 -3.65 -21.28
N GLU A 412 -3.23 -4.90 -20.90
CA GLU A 412 -4.23 -5.23 -19.87
C GLU A 412 -3.65 -5.29 -18.46
N MET A 413 -2.34 -5.03 -18.30
CA MET A 413 -1.65 -5.13 -17.01
C MET A 413 -2.21 -4.11 -16.01
N PRO A 414 -2.74 -4.54 -14.85
CA PRO A 414 -3.35 -3.63 -13.90
C PRO A 414 -2.35 -2.81 -13.09
N ALA A 415 -1.07 -3.21 -13.05
CA ALA A 415 -0.01 -2.49 -12.36
C ALA A 415 0.08 -1.01 -12.78
N ARG A 416 0.64 -0.19 -11.89
CA ARG A 416 0.97 1.21 -12.16
C ARG A 416 2.06 1.26 -13.23
N GLN A 417 1.91 2.17 -14.19
CA GLN A 417 2.80 2.21 -15.36
C GLN A 417 4.27 2.46 -14.97
N GLU A 418 4.50 3.28 -13.95
CA GLU A 418 5.84 3.54 -13.40
C GLU A 418 6.50 2.27 -12.86
N GLU A 419 5.74 1.39 -12.19
CA GLU A 419 6.27 0.14 -11.63
C GLU A 419 6.62 -0.87 -12.73
N VAL A 420 5.83 -0.92 -13.82
CA VAL A 420 6.13 -1.73 -14.99
C VAL A 420 7.40 -1.23 -15.68
N LYS A 421 7.54 0.09 -15.86
CA LYS A 421 8.75 0.73 -16.39
C LYS A 421 9.96 0.36 -15.53
N HIS A 422 9.88 0.56 -14.21
CA HIS A 422 11.01 0.29 -13.32
C HIS A 422 11.41 -1.18 -13.29
N ALA A 423 10.44 -2.10 -13.34
CA ALA A 423 10.70 -3.53 -13.40
C ALA A 423 11.48 -3.92 -14.67
N LYS A 424 11.10 -3.38 -15.83
CA LYS A 424 11.81 -3.60 -17.10
C LYS A 424 13.23 -3.06 -17.07
N GLU A 425 13.41 -1.84 -16.57
CA GLU A 425 14.72 -1.21 -16.42
C GLU A 425 15.65 -2.00 -15.48
N GLU A 426 15.10 -2.69 -14.48
CA GLU A 426 15.82 -3.57 -13.55
C GLU A 426 16.08 -4.98 -14.14
N GLY A 427 15.70 -5.23 -15.39
CA GLY A 427 15.97 -6.47 -16.12
C GLY A 427 15.01 -7.62 -15.82
N ILE A 428 13.81 -7.34 -15.31
CA ILE A 428 12.76 -8.36 -15.15
C ILE A 428 12.18 -8.71 -16.52
N GLU A 429 12.12 -10.01 -16.83
CA GLU A 429 11.55 -10.52 -18.08
C GLU A 429 10.02 -10.55 -18.02
N PHE A 430 9.35 -10.20 -19.13
CA PHE A 430 7.89 -10.17 -19.22
C PHE A 430 7.39 -11.29 -20.13
N LEU A 431 6.98 -12.40 -19.53
CA LEU A 431 6.36 -13.52 -20.23
C LEU A 431 4.83 -13.35 -20.21
N THR A 432 4.36 -12.45 -21.07
CA THR A 432 2.92 -12.19 -21.28
C THR A 432 2.27 -13.30 -22.09
N LEU A 433 0.94 -13.41 -22.02
CA LEU A 433 0.16 -14.48 -22.65
C LEU A 433 0.57 -15.90 -22.20
N HIS A 434 0.97 -16.04 -20.94
CA HIS A 434 1.30 -17.33 -20.34
C HIS A 434 0.59 -17.50 -18.99
N ASN A 435 0.07 -18.70 -18.74
CA ASN A 435 -0.59 -19.04 -17.48
C ASN A 435 -0.06 -20.38 -16.95
N PRO A 436 0.42 -20.47 -15.70
CA PRO A 436 0.80 -21.74 -15.10
C PRO A 436 -0.39 -22.70 -15.02
N ILE A 437 -0.13 -23.97 -15.34
CA ILE A 437 -1.12 -25.04 -15.26
C ILE A 437 -0.66 -26.22 -14.41
N GLU A 438 0.64 -26.35 -14.13
CA GLU A 438 1.22 -27.42 -13.29
C GLU A 438 2.63 -27.03 -12.84
N TYR A 439 3.02 -27.44 -11.63
CA TYR A 439 4.39 -27.37 -11.12
C TYR A 439 4.95 -28.78 -10.94
N HIS A 440 6.18 -29.00 -11.38
CA HIS A 440 6.92 -30.23 -11.11
C HIS A 440 7.86 -30.05 -9.93
N ALA A 441 8.01 -31.11 -9.13
CA ALA A 441 8.90 -31.13 -7.98
C ALA A 441 9.85 -32.32 -7.98
N ASP A 442 10.99 -32.17 -7.31
CA ASP A 442 11.94 -33.25 -7.05
C ASP A 442 11.43 -34.23 -5.96
N GLU A 443 12.19 -35.30 -5.70
CA GLU A 443 11.87 -36.29 -4.66
C GLU A 443 11.81 -35.70 -3.23
N LYS A 444 12.34 -34.49 -3.02
CA LYS A 444 12.28 -33.74 -1.75
C LYS A 444 11.15 -32.71 -1.74
N GLY A 445 10.29 -32.72 -2.76
CA GLY A 445 9.16 -31.82 -2.91
C GLY A 445 9.54 -30.40 -3.31
N ASN A 446 10.79 -30.13 -3.75
CA ASN A 446 11.19 -28.80 -4.24
C ASN A 446 10.75 -28.59 -5.67
N VAL A 447 10.12 -27.45 -5.95
CA VAL A 447 9.80 -27.06 -7.33
C VAL A 447 11.08 -26.97 -8.17
N THR A 448 11.02 -27.56 -9.37
CA THR A 448 12.12 -27.58 -10.35
C THR A 448 11.69 -26.98 -11.69
N GLU A 449 10.41 -27.11 -12.03
CA GLU A 449 9.87 -26.68 -13.31
C GLU A 449 8.40 -26.21 -13.17
N VAL A 450 7.98 -25.36 -14.09
CA VAL A 450 6.58 -24.97 -14.28
C VAL A 450 6.14 -25.24 -15.71
N VAL A 451 4.97 -25.83 -15.86
CA VAL A 451 4.29 -25.96 -17.16
C VAL A 451 3.38 -24.76 -17.36
N LEU A 452 3.62 -24.02 -18.43
CA LEU A 452 2.89 -22.83 -18.83
C LEU A 452 2.03 -23.13 -20.04
N GLN A 453 0.76 -22.75 -19.96
CA GLN A 453 -0.16 -22.70 -21.09
C GLN A 453 0.02 -21.37 -21.84
N LYS A 454 0.23 -21.43 -23.16
CA LYS A 454 0.21 -20.25 -24.04
C LYS A 454 -1.22 -19.78 -24.26
N MET A 455 -1.40 -18.47 -24.18
CA MET A 455 -2.71 -17.81 -24.25
C MET A 455 -2.80 -16.94 -25.51
N GLU A 456 -4.02 -16.70 -25.96
CA GLU A 456 -4.36 -15.63 -26.89
C GLU A 456 -5.44 -14.72 -26.28
N LEU A 457 -5.59 -13.51 -26.83
CA LEU A 457 -6.60 -12.58 -26.36
C LEU A 457 -7.91 -12.77 -27.13
N GLY A 458 -8.97 -13.13 -26.44
CA GLY A 458 -10.34 -13.09 -26.95
C GLY A 458 -10.98 -11.71 -26.79
N GLU A 459 -12.30 -11.70 -26.73
CA GLU A 459 -13.12 -10.50 -26.54
C GLU A 459 -12.92 -9.85 -25.16
N PRO A 460 -13.14 -8.52 -25.04
CA PRO A 460 -13.19 -7.82 -23.76
C PRO A 460 -14.17 -8.44 -22.75
N ASP A 461 -13.75 -8.53 -21.49
CA ASP A 461 -14.62 -8.83 -20.36
C ASP A 461 -15.40 -7.59 -19.88
N ALA A 462 -16.23 -7.73 -18.85
CA ALA A 462 -17.03 -6.62 -18.30
C ALA A 462 -16.18 -5.47 -17.74
N SER A 463 -14.89 -5.69 -17.47
CA SER A 463 -13.94 -4.64 -17.08
C SER A 463 -13.26 -3.96 -18.28
N GLY A 464 -13.63 -4.34 -19.51
CA GLY A 464 -13.03 -3.86 -20.76
C GLY A 464 -11.71 -4.56 -21.12
N ARG A 465 -11.22 -5.50 -20.30
CA ARG A 465 -9.95 -6.20 -20.55
C ARG A 465 -10.20 -7.44 -21.38
N ARG A 466 -9.40 -7.66 -22.42
CA ARG A 466 -9.51 -8.87 -23.26
C ARG A 466 -9.34 -10.14 -22.43
N ARG A 467 -10.23 -11.11 -22.66
CA ARG A 467 -10.20 -12.40 -21.94
C ARG A 467 -9.04 -13.25 -22.45
N PRO A 468 -8.23 -13.84 -21.58
CA PRO A 468 -7.22 -14.80 -22.01
C PRO A 468 -7.89 -16.13 -22.36
N GLN A 469 -7.55 -16.71 -23.50
CA GLN A 469 -8.03 -18.01 -23.97
C GLN A 469 -6.84 -18.94 -24.22
N PRO A 470 -6.87 -20.20 -23.77
CA PRO A 470 -5.77 -21.12 -23.99
C PRO A 470 -5.68 -21.49 -25.46
N ILE A 471 -4.47 -21.48 -26.02
CA ILE A 471 -4.20 -22.02 -27.36
C ILE A 471 -4.08 -23.54 -27.23
N PRO A 472 -5.00 -24.35 -27.82
CA PRO A 472 -5.01 -25.80 -27.62
C PRO A 472 -3.66 -26.45 -27.97
N GLY A 473 -3.15 -27.28 -27.05
CA GLY A 473 -1.90 -28.02 -27.23
C GLY A 473 -0.62 -27.20 -27.13
N ALA A 474 -0.70 -25.88 -26.89
CA ALA A 474 0.46 -25.01 -26.79
C ALA A 474 0.92 -24.84 -25.34
N THR A 475 1.74 -25.76 -24.86
CA THR A 475 2.39 -25.67 -23.54
C THR A 475 3.90 -25.50 -23.66
N GLU A 476 4.52 -24.95 -22.63
CA GLU A 476 5.96 -24.78 -22.51
C GLU A 476 6.39 -25.04 -21.07
N THR A 477 7.47 -25.79 -20.89
CA THR A 477 8.02 -26.09 -19.56
C THR A 477 9.26 -25.24 -19.32
N ILE A 478 9.31 -24.53 -18.20
CA ILE A 478 10.42 -23.65 -17.83
C ILE A 478 10.96 -24.07 -16.47
N ALA A 479 12.29 -24.21 -16.38
CA ALA A 479 12.97 -24.48 -15.11
C ALA A 479 12.87 -23.27 -14.15
N ILE A 480 12.49 -23.53 -12.90
CA ILE A 480 12.37 -22.54 -11.84
C ILE A 480 12.80 -23.13 -10.49
N ASP A 481 13.32 -22.27 -9.60
CA ASP A 481 13.65 -22.66 -8.22
C ASP A 481 12.60 -22.19 -7.22
N GLN A 482 11.77 -21.23 -7.64
CA GLN A 482 10.74 -20.59 -6.85
C GLN A 482 9.62 -20.01 -7.73
N ALA A 483 8.38 -20.18 -7.29
CA ALA A 483 7.21 -19.51 -7.84
C ALA A 483 6.56 -18.62 -6.78
N ILE A 484 6.30 -17.36 -7.13
CA ILE A 484 5.59 -16.41 -6.25
C ILE A 484 4.23 -16.09 -6.88
N VAL A 485 3.16 -16.51 -6.24
CA VAL A 485 1.79 -16.43 -6.76
C VAL A 485 1.11 -15.13 -6.31
N ALA A 486 0.84 -14.24 -7.26
CA ALA A 486 0.24 -12.91 -7.06
C ALA A 486 -1.08 -12.75 -7.86
N VAL A 487 -1.97 -13.75 -7.77
CA VAL A 487 -3.24 -13.81 -8.55
C VAL A 487 -4.44 -13.16 -7.84
N GLY A 488 -4.18 -12.41 -6.78
CA GLY A 488 -5.16 -11.60 -6.05
C GLY A 488 -5.42 -12.12 -4.63
N VAL A 489 -6.28 -11.40 -3.94
CA VAL A 489 -6.62 -11.61 -2.53
C VAL A 489 -8.13 -11.52 -2.31
N SER A 490 -8.58 -12.07 -1.19
CA SER A 490 -9.96 -12.11 -0.71
C SER A 490 -10.05 -11.60 0.73
N PRO A 491 -11.21 -11.08 1.16
CA PRO A 491 -11.54 -10.84 2.56
C PRO A 491 -11.16 -12.01 3.47
N ASN A 492 -10.52 -11.72 4.61
CA ASN A 492 -10.34 -12.74 5.65
C ASN A 492 -11.68 -12.90 6.40
N PRO A 493 -12.22 -14.12 6.54
CA PRO A 493 -13.54 -14.35 7.14
C PRO A 493 -13.61 -14.00 8.64
N ILE A 494 -12.49 -13.97 9.38
CA ILE A 494 -12.48 -13.87 10.85
C ILE A 494 -13.41 -12.77 11.38
N VAL A 495 -13.21 -11.51 10.94
CA VAL A 495 -14.03 -10.37 11.40
C VAL A 495 -15.47 -10.45 10.87
N PRO A 496 -15.72 -10.65 9.56
CA PRO A 496 -17.08 -10.82 9.04
C PRO A 496 -17.90 -11.90 9.73
N THR A 497 -17.30 -13.06 10.02
CA THR A 497 -18.01 -14.20 10.63
C THR A 497 -18.20 -14.07 12.13
N SER A 498 -17.41 -13.23 12.81
CA SER A 498 -17.57 -13.00 14.25
C SER A 498 -18.69 -12.02 14.58
N ILE A 499 -19.25 -11.30 13.58
CA ILE A 499 -20.30 -10.30 13.79
C ILE A 499 -21.65 -10.92 13.45
N HIS A 500 -22.47 -11.18 14.47
CA HIS A 500 -23.76 -11.83 14.27
C HIS A 500 -24.72 -10.97 13.43
N GLY A 501 -25.29 -11.56 12.37
CA GLY A 501 -26.28 -10.90 11.51
C GLY A 501 -25.70 -9.93 10.48
N LEU A 502 -24.38 -9.86 10.31
CA LEU A 502 -23.74 -9.03 9.30
C LEU A 502 -24.03 -9.57 7.88
N GLU A 503 -24.51 -8.71 6.99
CA GLU A 503 -24.78 -9.09 5.60
C GLU A 503 -23.48 -9.14 4.78
N LEU A 504 -23.24 -10.31 4.17
CA LEU A 504 -22.08 -10.55 3.31
C LEU A 504 -22.50 -10.72 1.86
N GLY A 505 -21.71 -10.10 0.98
CA GLY A 505 -21.86 -10.16 -0.45
C GLY A 505 -21.00 -11.25 -1.08
N ARG A 506 -20.77 -11.10 -2.38
CA ARG A 506 -19.96 -12.03 -3.17
C ARG A 506 -18.52 -12.10 -2.63
N LYS A 507 -17.97 -13.30 -2.47
CA LYS A 507 -16.61 -13.55 -1.95
C LYS A 507 -16.40 -13.01 -0.53
N ASN A 508 -17.43 -13.05 0.32
CA ASN A 508 -17.36 -12.66 1.73
C ASN A 508 -16.98 -11.18 1.95
N THR A 509 -17.26 -10.30 0.98
CA THR A 509 -17.15 -8.84 1.18
C THR A 509 -18.29 -8.34 2.03
N ILE A 510 -18.06 -7.34 2.88
CA ILE A 510 -19.12 -6.74 3.70
C ILE A 510 -20.03 -5.87 2.81
N VAL A 511 -21.34 -6.05 2.91
CA VAL A 511 -22.33 -5.21 2.19
C VAL A 511 -22.48 -3.88 2.92
N VAL A 512 -22.42 -2.78 2.15
CA VAL A 512 -22.58 -1.41 2.67
C VAL A 512 -23.41 -0.54 1.74
N ASN A 513 -24.02 0.50 2.29
CA ASN A 513 -24.68 1.56 1.53
C ASN A 513 -23.66 2.62 1.00
N GLU A 514 -24.15 3.68 0.35
CA GLU A 514 -23.30 4.76 -0.19
C GLU A 514 -22.45 5.47 0.88
N GLY A 515 -22.97 5.55 2.11
CA GLY A 515 -22.30 6.10 3.28
C GLY A 515 -21.36 5.12 3.97
N MET A 516 -21.09 3.94 3.38
CA MET A 516 -20.25 2.88 3.94
C MET A 516 -20.81 2.24 5.21
N GLN A 517 -22.11 2.41 5.48
CA GLN A 517 -22.78 1.80 6.62
C GLN A 517 -23.27 0.40 6.25
N THR A 518 -23.11 -0.56 7.17
CA THR A 518 -23.60 -1.93 7.01
C THR A 518 -25.09 -2.02 7.32
N ASN A 519 -25.67 -3.23 7.29
CA ASN A 519 -27.02 -3.49 7.77
C ASN A 519 -27.15 -3.35 9.31
N ILE A 520 -26.03 -3.28 10.05
CA ILE A 520 -25.99 -3.03 11.50
C ILE A 520 -25.70 -1.53 11.70
N PRO A 521 -26.63 -0.72 12.28
CA PRO A 521 -26.53 0.74 12.27
C PRO A 521 -25.23 1.34 12.81
N MET A 522 -24.64 0.74 13.84
CA MET A 522 -23.40 1.22 14.47
C MET A 522 -22.11 0.77 13.76
N ILE A 523 -22.22 -0.10 12.75
CA ILE A 523 -21.06 -0.68 12.04
C ILE A 523 -20.97 -0.12 10.63
N PHE A 524 -19.79 0.40 10.31
CA PHE A 524 -19.40 0.88 9.00
C PHE A 524 -18.22 0.04 8.50
N ALA A 525 -18.01 -0.06 7.18
CA ALA A 525 -16.90 -0.80 6.61
C ALA A 525 -16.38 -0.14 5.34
N GLY A 526 -15.07 -0.26 5.06
CA GLY A 526 -14.49 0.39 3.88
C GLY A 526 -13.13 -0.13 3.48
N GLY A 527 -12.76 0.08 2.22
CA GLY A 527 -11.54 -0.44 1.62
C GLY A 527 -11.72 -1.85 1.10
N ASP A 528 -10.63 -2.62 1.09
CA ASP A 528 -10.60 -3.91 0.39
C ASP A 528 -11.56 -4.96 0.97
N ILE A 529 -11.99 -4.80 2.24
CA ILE A 529 -13.00 -5.67 2.85
C ILE A 529 -14.39 -5.52 2.21
N VAL A 530 -14.66 -4.38 1.58
CA VAL A 530 -15.90 -4.09 0.83
C VAL A 530 -15.71 -4.33 -0.66
N ARG A 531 -14.55 -3.93 -1.21
CA ARG A 531 -14.31 -3.90 -2.66
C ARG A 531 -13.68 -5.19 -3.22
N GLY A 532 -13.02 -5.98 -2.39
CA GLY A 532 -11.91 -6.81 -2.82
C GLY A 532 -10.66 -5.96 -3.11
N GLY A 533 -9.53 -6.61 -3.45
CA GLY A 533 -8.24 -5.93 -3.63
C GLY A 533 -8.32 -4.71 -4.57
N ALA A 534 -8.03 -3.53 -4.01
CA ALA A 534 -8.13 -2.25 -4.71
C ALA A 534 -6.83 -1.42 -4.57
N THR A 535 -6.92 -0.09 -4.68
CA THR A 535 -5.77 0.81 -4.50
C THR A 535 -5.84 1.51 -3.15
N VAL A 536 -4.68 1.86 -2.60
CA VAL A 536 -4.54 2.59 -1.32
C VAL A 536 -5.47 3.82 -1.25
N ILE A 537 -5.53 4.60 -2.33
CA ILE A 537 -6.32 5.83 -2.37
C ILE A 537 -7.84 5.58 -2.38
N LEU A 538 -8.31 4.49 -3.00
CA LEU A 538 -9.72 4.10 -2.96
C LEU A 538 -10.11 3.65 -1.56
N ALA A 539 -9.25 2.89 -0.89
CA ALA A 539 -9.46 2.46 0.48
C ALA A 539 -9.53 3.66 1.45
N MET A 540 -8.63 4.63 1.32
CA MET A 540 -8.72 5.89 2.07
C MET A 540 -10.02 6.63 1.77
N GLY A 541 -10.43 6.71 0.51
CA GLY A 541 -11.69 7.35 0.11
C GLY A 541 -12.92 6.73 0.77
N ASP A 542 -12.94 5.40 0.94
CA ASP A 542 -14.00 4.70 1.68
C ASP A 542 -13.97 5.07 3.16
N GLY A 543 -12.79 5.03 3.79
CA GLY A 543 -12.61 5.43 5.19
C GLY A 543 -13.09 6.85 5.47
N ARG A 544 -12.80 7.81 4.57
CA ARG A 544 -13.30 9.19 4.70
C ARG A 544 -14.81 9.30 4.58
N ARG A 545 -15.42 8.58 3.62
CA ARG A 545 -16.89 8.57 3.46
C ARG A 545 -17.57 7.94 4.67
N ALA A 546 -17.02 6.85 5.19
CA ALA A 546 -17.47 6.20 6.41
C ALA A 546 -17.36 7.13 7.63
N ALA A 547 -16.24 7.86 7.78
CA ALA A 547 -16.05 8.80 8.89
C ALA A 547 -17.09 9.93 8.83
N ALA A 548 -17.32 10.52 7.64
CA ALA A 548 -18.32 11.55 7.47
C ALA A 548 -19.74 11.05 7.79
N ALA A 549 -20.10 9.85 7.32
CA ALA A 549 -21.41 9.26 7.57
C ALA A 549 -21.61 8.83 9.03
N MET A 550 -20.60 8.21 9.66
CA MET A 550 -20.66 7.86 11.07
C MET A 550 -20.71 9.10 11.96
N ASN A 551 -19.97 10.16 11.64
CA ASN A 551 -20.07 11.42 12.38
C ASN A 551 -21.50 11.99 12.31
N GLN A 552 -22.16 11.95 11.15
CA GLN A 552 -23.56 12.36 11.03
C GLN A 552 -24.52 11.48 11.83
N TYR A 553 -24.29 10.16 11.81
CA TYR A 553 -25.07 9.19 12.59
C TYR A 553 -24.95 9.46 14.10
N LEU A 554 -23.71 9.56 14.59
CA LEU A 554 -23.42 9.79 16.00
C LEU A 554 -23.73 11.21 16.46
N SER A 555 -23.78 12.21 15.59
CA SER A 555 -24.15 13.58 16.01
C SER A 555 -25.67 13.77 16.21
N LYS A 556 -26.50 12.89 15.64
CA LYS A 556 -27.96 12.96 15.73
C LYS A 556 -28.55 12.20 16.93
N GLY A 557 -27.77 11.29 17.52
CA GLY A 557 -28.08 10.59 18.77
C GLY A 557 -27.28 11.18 19.93
#